data_AF-A0AAW2RJH1-F1
#
_entry.id   AF-A0AAW2RJH1-F1
#
_cell.length_a   1.000
_cell.length_b   1.000
_cell.length_c   1.000
_cell.angle_alpha   90.00
_cell.angle_beta   90.00
_cell.angle_gamma   90.00
#
_symmetry.space_group_name_H-M   'P 1'
#
loop_
_entity.id
_entity.type
_entity.pdbx_description
1 polymer ?
#
loop_
_entity_poly.entity_id
_entity_poly.type
_entity_poly.pdbx_seq_one_letter_code
_entity_poly.pdbx_strand_id
1 'polypeptide(L)'
;MAQILRLSCILLSLFLLTLVQAEHPVVHRRSRARAFIELQCKTTLYPSLCVRSLSSYVSNFTTTLSHRQLAQIALKVTLARAESTRAYVTGVAKWLNQTKARDYQAVKECLDQINDGVDQLANCIKETQNIKEDGEANDFPWHASNVQTWMSTALTDAGMCIDGFSGRLLGARRKP
;
A
#
# COMPACT_ATOMS: atom_id res chain seq x y z
N MET A 1 -7.00 37.56 -60.79
CA MET A 1 -7.88 36.36 -60.66
C MET A 1 -7.14 35.17 -60.05
N ALA A 2 -6.07 34.64 -60.66
CA ALA A 2 -5.36 33.46 -60.16
C ALA A 2 -4.74 33.60 -58.75
N GLN A 3 -4.18 34.77 -58.40
CA GLN A 3 -3.61 35.01 -57.07
C GLN A 3 -4.67 35.06 -55.95
N ILE A 4 -5.85 35.61 -56.25
CA ILE A 4 -6.97 35.69 -55.30
C ILE A 4 -7.51 34.29 -55.00
N LEU A 5 -7.60 33.44 -56.03
CA LEU A 5 -8.01 32.04 -55.87
C LEU A 5 -7.01 31.26 -54.99
N ARG A 6 -5.71 31.47 -55.18
CA ARG A 6 -4.66 30.83 -54.37
C ARG A 6 -4.74 31.24 -52.90
N LEU A 7 -4.93 32.53 -52.62
CA LEU A 7 -5.05 33.02 -51.25
C LEU A 7 -6.30 32.45 -50.56
N SER A 8 -7.42 32.37 -51.28
CA SER A 8 -8.67 31.79 -50.78
C SER A 8 -8.52 30.30 -50.45
N CYS A 9 -7.85 29.52 -51.31
CA CYS A 9 -7.57 28.11 -51.03
C CYS A 9 -6.67 27.91 -49.80
N ILE A 10 -5.65 28.76 -49.61
CA ILE A 10 -4.76 28.70 -48.44
C ILE A 10 -5.56 29.00 -47.15
N LEU A 11 -6.37 30.05 -47.15
CA LEU A 11 -7.19 30.41 -45.99
C LEU A 11 -8.23 29.33 -45.65
N LEU A 12 -8.87 28.73 -46.66
CA LEU A 12 -9.78 27.59 -46.47
C LEU A 12 -9.05 26.36 -45.91
N SER A 13 -7.84 26.07 -46.38
CA SER A 13 -7.05 24.94 -45.87
C SER A 13 -6.64 25.12 -44.40
N LEU A 14 -6.26 26.34 -44.02
CA LEU A 14 -5.94 26.70 -42.64
C LEU A 14 -7.18 26.66 -41.74
N PHE A 15 -8.33 27.12 -42.24
CA PHE A 15 -9.60 27.07 -41.52
C PHE A 15 -10.08 25.63 -41.28
N LEU A 16 -9.92 24.76 -42.27
CA LEU A 16 -10.23 23.32 -42.13
C LEU A 16 -9.28 22.63 -41.13
N LEU A 17 -8.01 23.02 -41.08
CA LEU A 17 -7.06 22.53 -40.07
C LEU A 17 -7.44 22.95 -38.65
N THR A 18 -8.05 24.12 -38.45
CA THR A 18 -8.53 24.57 -37.13
C THR A 18 -9.85 23.94 -36.68
N LEU A 19 -10.67 23.44 -37.61
CA LEU A 19 -11.93 22.77 -37.31
C LEU A 19 -11.76 21.29 -36.91
N VAL A 20 -10.57 20.72 -37.13
CA VAL A 20 -10.20 19.43 -36.54
C VAL A 20 -9.88 19.65 -35.07
N GLN A 21 -10.91 19.82 -34.25
CA GLN A 21 -10.79 19.54 -32.83
C GLN A 21 -10.54 18.03 -32.70
N ALA A 22 -9.34 17.67 -32.25
CA ALA A 22 -9.11 16.34 -31.73
C ALA A 22 -9.99 16.17 -30.49
N GLU A 23 -11.16 15.55 -30.66
CA GLU A 23 -11.86 14.85 -29.58
C GLU A 23 -10.88 13.82 -29.03
N HIS A 24 -10.12 14.21 -28.01
CA HIS A 24 -9.32 13.26 -27.26
C HIS A 24 -10.30 12.26 -26.65
N PRO A 25 -10.20 10.96 -26.95
CA PRO A 25 -10.95 9.99 -26.18
C PRO A 25 -10.60 10.22 -24.72
N VAL A 26 -11.63 10.35 -23.87
CA VAL A 26 -11.48 10.25 -22.42
C VAL A 26 -11.12 8.80 -22.10
N VAL A 27 -9.93 8.39 -22.52
CA VAL A 27 -9.18 7.36 -21.83
C VAL A 27 -8.98 7.99 -20.47
N HIS A 28 -9.61 7.42 -19.43
CA HIS A 28 -9.09 7.59 -18.09
C HIS A 28 -7.61 7.25 -18.19
N ARG A 29 -6.75 8.27 -18.31
CA ARG A 29 -5.30 8.08 -18.26
C ARG A 29 -5.09 7.44 -16.91
N ARG A 30 -4.98 6.12 -16.92
CA ARG A 30 -4.51 5.34 -15.77
C ARG A 30 -3.26 6.08 -15.34
N SER A 31 -3.30 6.74 -14.18
CA SER A 31 -2.16 7.56 -13.77
C SER A 31 -0.93 6.66 -13.82
N ARG A 32 0.22 7.16 -14.29
CA ARG A 32 1.44 6.33 -14.38
C ARG A 32 1.74 5.67 -13.04
N ALA A 33 1.44 6.36 -11.94
CA ALA A 33 1.49 5.83 -10.58
C ALA A 33 0.56 4.62 -10.37
N ARG A 34 -0.69 4.66 -10.83
CA ARG A 34 -1.61 3.52 -10.75
C ARG A 34 -1.11 2.31 -11.55
N ALA A 35 -0.66 2.53 -12.79
CA ALA A 35 -0.10 1.47 -13.61
C ALA A 35 1.14 0.83 -12.96
N PHE A 36 1.99 1.64 -12.33
CA PHE A 36 3.14 1.17 -11.57
C PHE A 36 2.72 0.35 -10.34
N ILE A 37 1.73 0.81 -9.55
CA ILE A 37 1.18 0.01 -8.43
C ILE A 37 0.66 -1.34 -8.92
N GLU A 38 -0.11 -1.37 -10.00
CA GLU A 38 -0.67 -2.63 -10.49
C GLU A 38 0.40 -3.57 -11.01
N LEU A 39 1.51 -3.05 -11.54
CA LEU A 39 2.68 -3.86 -11.88
C LEU A 39 3.31 -4.47 -10.63
N GLN A 40 3.57 -3.65 -9.60
CA GLN A 40 4.23 -4.08 -8.36
C GLN A 40 3.35 -5.05 -7.55
N CYS A 41 2.03 -4.82 -7.51
CA CYS A 41 1.09 -5.66 -6.75
C CYS A 41 0.89 -7.07 -7.34
N LYS A 42 1.25 -7.31 -8.61
CA LYS A 42 1.09 -8.63 -9.26
C LYS A 42 1.84 -9.76 -8.57
N THR A 43 2.96 -9.45 -7.92
CA THR A 43 3.81 -10.44 -7.24
C THR A 43 3.42 -10.66 -5.77
N THR A 44 2.42 -9.92 -5.27
CA THR A 44 1.94 -10.06 -3.89
C THR A 44 0.93 -11.21 -3.77
N LEU A 45 0.79 -11.77 -2.58
CA LEU A 45 -0.21 -12.82 -2.29
C LEU A 45 -1.66 -12.35 -2.51
N TYR A 46 -1.94 -11.05 -2.32
CA TYR A 46 -3.26 -10.46 -2.47
C TYR A 46 -3.25 -9.25 -3.42
N PRO A 47 -3.12 -9.46 -4.75
CA PRO A 47 -2.92 -8.35 -5.70
C PRO A 47 -4.05 -7.32 -5.68
N SER A 48 -5.30 -7.76 -5.61
CA SER A 48 -6.46 -6.86 -5.59
C SER A 48 -6.51 -6.01 -4.32
N LEU A 49 -6.16 -6.58 -3.17
CA LEU A 49 -6.05 -5.85 -1.91
C LEU A 49 -4.90 -4.86 -1.95
N CYS A 50 -3.74 -5.25 -2.48
CA CYS A 50 -2.58 -4.37 -2.65
C CYS A 50 -2.95 -3.13 -3.48
N VAL A 51 -3.54 -3.32 -4.67
CA VAL A 51 -3.93 -2.20 -5.54
C VAL A 51 -4.93 -1.29 -4.85
N ARG A 52 -5.98 -1.86 -4.23
CA ARG A 52 -7.01 -1.09 -3.52
C ARG A 52 -6.43 -0.30 -2.33
N SER A 53 -5.50 -0.90 -1.60
CA SER A 53 -4.91 -0.29 -0.40
C SER A 53 -4.00 0.90 -0.73
N LEU A 54 -3.37 0.91 -1.90
CA LEU A 54 -2.37 1.92 -2.27
C LEU A 54 -2.94 2.99 -3.22
N SER A 55 -3.95 2.67 -4.02
CA SER A 55 -4.46 3.56 -5.07
C SER A 55 -4.95 4.92 -4.55
N SER A 56 -5.56 4.96 -3.36
CA SER A 56 -6.04 6.22 -2.75
C SER A 56 -4.90 7.16 -2.36
N TYR A 57 -3.71 6.63 -2.08
CA TYR A 57 -2.56 7.42 -1.63
C TYR A 57 -1.76 8.01 -2.80
N VAL A 58 -2.01 7.53 -4.03
CA VAL A 58 -1.30 7.98 -5.22
C VAL A 58 -2.21 8.65 -6.25
N SER A 59 -3.48 8.90 -5.92
CA SER A 59 -4.46 9.46 -6.85
C SER A 59 -4.04 10.83 -7.40
N ASN A 60 -3.30 11.60 -6.59
CA ASN A 60 -2.87 12.96 -6.92
C ASN A 60 -1.41 13.04 -7.39
N PHE A 61 -0.72 11.89 -7.57
CA PHE A 61 0.64 11.89 -8.08
C PHE A 61 0.64 12.24 -9.56
N THR A 62 1.14 13.44 -9.87
CA THR A 62 1.35 13.94 -11.22
C THR A 62 2.70 13.49 -11.79
N THR A 63 3.62 13.07 -10.93
CA THR A 63 4.98 12.61 -11.26
C THR A 63 5.08 11.08 -11.22
N THR A 64 6.20 10.55 -11.74
CA THR A 64 6.54 9.12 -11.65
C THR A 64 6.83 8.76 -10.20
N LEU A 65 6.15 7.73 -9.68
CA LEU A 65 6.36 7.20 -8.34
C LEU A 65 7.64 6.36 -8.31
N SER A 66 8.59 6.68 -7.41
CA SER A 66 9.80 5.87 -7.22
C SER A 66 9.50 4.58 -6.42
N HIS A 67 10.37 3.57 -6.51
CA HIS A 67 10.25 2.35 -5.69
C HIS A 67 10.31 2.66 -4.19
N ARG A 68 11.19 3.59 -3.78
CA ARG A 68 11.32 4.03 -2.40
C ARG A 68 10.05 4.73 -1.91
N GLN A 69 9.48 5.64 -2.70
CA GLN A 69 8.22 6.30 -2.37
C GLN A 69 7.08 5.30 -2.22
N LEU A 70 6.97 4.34 -3.15
CA LEU A 70 5.95 3.30 -3.05
C LEU A 70 6.12 2.44 -1.79
N ALA A 71 7.35 2.05 -1.44
CA ALA A 71 7.65 1.30 -0.22
C ALA A 71 7.25 2.10 1.03
N GLN A 72 7.60 3.39 1.10
CA GLN A 72 7.22 4.25 2.22
C GLN A 72 5.69 4.40 2.35
N ILE A 73 4.97 4.55 1.23
CA ILE A 73 3.50 4.60 1.25
C ILE A 73 2.95 3.27 1.77
N ALA A 74 3.41 2.14 1.24
CA ALA A 74 2.94 0.81 1.67
C ALA A 74 3.21 0.56 3.16
N LEU A 75 4.38 0.95 3.67
CA LEU A 75 4.73 0.86 5.08
C LEU A 75 3.81 1.71 5.96
N LYS A 76 3.55 2.97 5.57
CA LYS A 76 2.64 3.86 6.30
C LYS A 76 1.20 3.33 6.33
N VAL A 77 0.72 2.82 5.20
CA VAL A 77 -0.61 2.17 5.12
C VAL A 77 -0.69 0.97 6.05
N THR A 78 0.37 0.15 6.07
CA THR A 78 0.44 -1.04 6.91
C THR A 78 0.50 -0.66 8.40
N LEU A 79 1.34 0.30 8.76
CA LEU A 79 1.44 0.82 10.14
C LEU A 79 0.10 1.36 10.63
N ALA A 80 -0.58 2.20 9.84
CA ALA A 80 -1.89 2.74 10.22
C ALA A 80 -2.93 1.65 10.50
N ARG A 81 -2.89 0.55 9.73
CA ARG A 81 -3.76 -0.63 9.96
C ARG A 81 -3.34 -1.40 11.22
N ALA A 82 -2.05 -1.58 11.44
CA ALA A 82 -1.52 -2.23 12.64
C ALA A 82 -1.90 -1.45 13.90
N GLU A 83 -1.78 -0.12 13.89
CA GLU A 83 -2.19 0.74 15.00
C GLU A 83 -3.70 0.71 15.26
N SER A 84 -4.50 0.69 14.19
CA SER A 84 -5.96 0.53 14.31
C SER A 84 -6.32 -0.83 14.93
N THR A 85 -5.61 -1.89 14.53
CA THR A 85 -5.78 -3.23 15.09
C THR A 85 -5.37 -3.26 16.55
N ARG A 86 -4.21 -2.67 16.91
CA ARG A 86 -3.77 -2.50 18.29
C ARG A 86 -4.82 -1.82 19.15
N ALA A 87 -5.39 -0.71 18.68
CA ALA A 87 -6.42 0.03 19.41
C ALA A 87 -7.68 -0.82 19.64
N TYR A 88 -8.12 -1.56 18.60
CA TYR A 88 -9.26 -2.47 18.70
C TYR A 88 -9.00 -3.58 19.73
N VAL A 89 -7.88 -4.29 19.60
CA VAL A 89 -7.52 -5.41 20.48
C VAL A 89 -7.30 -4.94 21.92
N THR A 90 -6.77 -3.72 22.11
CA THR A 90 -6.68 -3.08 23.44
C THR A 90 -8.07 -2.92 24.08
N GLY A 91 -9.05 -2.46 23.30
CA GLY A 91 -10.44 -2.36 23.76
C GLY A 91 -11.03 -3.72 24.16
N VAL A 92 -10.79 -4.75 23.34
CA VAL A 92 -11.24 -6.13 23.61
C VAL A 92 -10.56 -6.67 24.88
N ALA A 93 -9.25 -6.52 25.02
CA ALA A 93 -8.49 -6.95 26.19
C ALA A 93 -9.03 -6.30 27.47
N LYS A 94 -9.28 -4.98 27.44
CA LYS A 94 -9.86 -4.25 28.56
C LYS A 94 -11.22 -4.78 28.96
N TRP A 95 -12.10 -5.02 28.00
CA TRP A 95 -13.44 -5.57 28.25
C TRP A 95 -13.36 -6.98 28.85
N LEU A 96 -12.56 -7.88 28.26
CA LEU A 96 -12.39 -9.25 28.76
C LEU A 96 -11.84 -9.30 30.19
N ASN A 97 -10.92 -8.38 30.52
CA ASN A 97 -10.39 -8.24 31.88
C ASN A 97 -11.50 -7.83 32.87
N GLN A 98 -12.31 -6.84 32.50
CA GLN A 98 -13.42 -6.35 33.33
C GLN A 98 -14.48 -7.42 33.57
N THR A 99 -14.80 -8.23 32.56
CA THR A 99 -15.78 -9.31 32.66
C THR A 99 -15.19 -10.63 33.16
N LYS A 100 -13.88 -10.66 33.50
CA LYS A 100 -13.15 -11.88 33.91
C LYS A 100 -13.34 -13.05 32.92
N ALA A 101 -13.37 -12.74 31.64
CA ALA A 101 -13.57 -13.74 30.60
C ALA A 101 -12.34 -14.62 30.42
N ARG A 102 -12.55 -15.92 30.15
CA ARG A 102 -11.49 -16.93 30.01
C ARG A 102 -10.46 -16.63 28.91
N ASP A 103 -10.86 -15.86 27.91
CA ASP A 103 -10.05 -15.58 26.72
C ASP A 103 -9.17 -14.33 26.89
N TYR A 104 -9.24 -13.64 28.05
CA TYR A 104 -8.42 -12.46 28.34
C TYR A 104 -6.92 -12.71 28.09
N GLN A 105 -6.38 -13.83 28.57
CA GLN A 105 -4.95 -14.14 28.46
C GLN A 105 -4.52 -14.30 26.99
N ALA A 106 -5.32 -14.96 26.16
CA ALA A 106 -5.01 -15.12 24.73
C ALA A 106 -5.07 -13.78 23.98
N VAL A 107 -6.06 -12.93 24.32
CA VAL A 107 -6.15 -11.60 23.71
C VAL A 107 -5.00 -10.69 24.17
N LYS A 108 -4.57 -10.81 25.42
CA LYS A 108 -3.38 -10.10 25.92
C LYS A 108 -2.12 -10.52 25.17
N GLU A 109 -1.90 -11.82 24.99
CA GLU A 109 -0.77 -12.35 24.21
C GLU A 109 -0.80 -11.87 22.76
N CYS A 110 -1.97 -11.89 22.11
CA CYS A 110 -2.11 -11.32 20.77
C CYS A 110 -1.81 -9.80 20.76
N LEU A 111 -2.25 -9.05 21.78
CA LEU A 111 -1.96 -7.62 21.87
C LEU A 111 -0.46 -7.35 21.95
N ASP A 112 0.28 -8.17 22.71
CA ASP A 112 1.73 -8.08 22.81
C ASP A 112 2.38 -8.31 21.43
N GLN A 113 1.96 -9.35 20.69
CA GLN A 113 2.43 -9.58 19.31
C GLN A 113 2.12 -8.41 18.36
N ILE A 114 0.93 -7.80 18.47
CA ILE A 114 0.59 -6.64 17.65
C ILE A 114 1.47 -5.43 17.99
N ASN A 115 1.80 -5.22 19.28
CA ASN A 115 2.70 -4.14 19.69
C ASN A 115 4.09 -4.32 19.08
N ASP A 116 4.64 -5.54 19.15
CA ASP A 116 5.93 -5.88 18.54
C ASP A 116 5.90 -5.62 17.03
N GLY A 117 4.86 -6.08 16.34
CA GLY A 117 4.69 -5.83 14.90
C GLY A 117 4.57 -4.34 14.54
N VAL A 118 3.93 -3.52 15.38
CA VAL A 118 3.88 -2.05 15.20
C VAL A 118 5.27 -1.44 15.31
N ASP A 119 6.08 -1.87 16.27
CA ASP A 119 7.44 -1.39 16.46
C ASP A 119 8.36 -1.80 15.30
N GLN A 120 8.21 -3.03 14.78
CA GLN A 120 8.91 -3.47 13.58
C GLN A 120 8.56 -2.62 12.35
N LEU A 121 7.28 -2.30 12.15
CA LEU A 121 6.84 -1.43 11.06
C LEU A 121 7.39 -0.01 11.20
N ALA A 122 7.48 0.52 12.42
CA ALA A 122 8.11 1.81 12.68
C ALA A 122 9.61 1.80 12.31
N ASN A 123 10.32 0.71 12.60
CA ASN A 123 11.71 0.52 12.20
C ASN A 123 11.85 0.47 10.66
N CYS A 124 10.99 -0.28 9.97
CA CYS A 124 10.97 -0.30 8.49
C CYS A 124 10.86 1.11 7.89
N ILE A 125 9.98 1.97 8.45
CA ILE A 125 9.80 3.34 7.94
C ILE A 125 11.08 4.16 8.13
N LYS A 126 11.71 4.09 9.30
CA LYS A 126 12.96 4.80 9.59
C LYS A 126 14.07 4.35 8.62
N GLU A 127 14.21 3.05 8.42
CA GLU A 127 15.29 2.52 7.57
C GLU A 127 15.08 2.77 6.08
N THR A 128 13.83 2.79 5.62
CA THR A 128 13.52 3.17 4.23
C THR A 128 13.88 4.64 3.95
N GLN A 129 14.01 5.49 4.99
CA GLN A 129 14.50 6.86 4.80
C GLN A 129 16.00 6.90 4.50
N ASN A 130 16.78 5.92 4.96
CA ASN A 130 18.22 5.81 4.74
C ASN A 130 18.58 5.33 3.32
N ILE A 131 17.62 4.70 2.63
CA ILE A 131 17.79 4.33 1.22
C ILE A 131 17.85 5.61 0.36
N LYS A 132 18.97 5.82 -0.34
CA LYS A 132 19.15 6.89 -1.32
C LYS A 132 18.61 6.46 -2.70
N GLU A 133 18.13 7.42 -3.49
CA GLU A 133 17.57 7.17 -4.84
C GLU A 133 18.64 7.30 -5.93
N ASP A 134 19.67 8.08 -5.65
CA ASP A 134 20.91 8.29 -6.39
C ASP A 134 21.88 7.15 -6.07
N GLY A 135 22.15 6.29 -7.06
CA GLY A 135 22.88 5.02 -6.94
C GLY A 135 24.35 5.09 -6.52
N GLU A 136 24.78 6.13 -5.81
CA GLU A 136 26.11 6.29 -5.23
C GLU A 136 26.28 5.57 -3.88
N ALA A 137 25.18 5.14 -3.23
CA ALA A 137 25.25 4.44 -1.95
C ALA A 137 25.33 2.91 -2.10
N ASN A 138 26.47 2.33 -1.72
CA ASN A 138 26.66 0.88 -1.60
C ASN A 138 25.82 0.22 -0.49
N ASP A 139 25.07 1.01 0.28
CA ASP A 139 24.35 0.54 1.47
C ASP A 139 22.90 0.11 1.18
N PHE A 140 22.42 0.24 -0.07
CA PHE A 140 21.08 -0.21 -0.45
C PHE A 140 20.78 -1.66 -0.04
N PRO A 141 21.65 -2.66 -0.32
CA PRO A 141 21.37 -4.04 0.06
C PRO A 141 21.23 -4.22 1.58
N TRP A 142 22.02 -3.47 2.36
CA TRP A 142 21.97 -3.49 3.81
C TRP A 142 20.63 -2.96 4.33
N HIS A 143 20.25 -1.74 3.93
CA HIS A 143 18.97 -1.15 4.33
C HIS A 143 17.76 -1.96 3.86
N ALA A 144 17.81 -2.49 2.64
CA ALA A 144 16.75 -3.36 2.11
C ALA A 144 16.61 -4.66 2.92
N SER A 145 17.72 -5.28 3.33
CA SER A 145 17.69 -6.50 4.17
C SER A 145 17.12 -6.25 5.57
N ASN A 146 17.39 -5.08 6.16
CA ASN A 146 16.82 -4.69 7.46
C ASN A 146 15.30 -4.51 7.35
N VAL A 147 14.83 -3.77 6.33
CA VAL A 147 13.39 -3.60 6.05
C VAL A 147 12.70 -4.94 5.81
N GLN A 148 13.31 -5.83 5.02
CA GLN A 148 12.77 -7.17 4.77
C GLN A 148 12.65 -7.99 6.05
N THR A 149 13.68 -7.95 6.91
CA THR A 149 13.71 -8.69 8.17
C THR A 149 12.58 -8.23 9.09
N TRP A 150 12.50 -6.94 9.38
CA TRP A 150 11.46 -6.42 10.28
C TRP A 150 10.05 -6.56 9.72
N MET A 151 9.86 -6.41 8.40
CA MET A 151 8.57 -6.71 7.76
C MET A 151 8.18 -8.18 7.92
N SER A 152 9.15 -9.10 7.79
CA SER A 152 8.91 -10.54 7.97
C SER A 152 8.56 -10.88 9.42
N THR A 153 9.21 -10.22 10.38
CA THR A 153 8.86 -10.31 11.80
C THR A 153 7.44 -9.81 12.04
N ALA A 154 7.08 -8.61 11.56
CA ALA A 154 5.73 -8.06 11.73
C ALA A 154 4.63 -8.97 11.15
N LEU A 155 4.88 -9.62 10.01
CA LEU A 155 3.97 -10.62 9.44
C LEU A 155 3.87 -11.87 10.32
N THR A 156 4.98 -12.32 10.90
CA THR A 156 5.03 -13.46 11.80
C THR A 156 4.26 -13.18 13.09
N ASP A 157 4.45 -11.99 13.70
CA ASP A 157 3.77 -11.57 14.92
C ASP A 157 2.25 -11.49 14.69
N ALA A 158 1.82 -10.92 13.56
CA ALA A 158 0.41 -10.91 13.16
C ALA A 158 -0.15 -12.33 12.98
N GLY A 159 0.63 -13.23 12.38
CA GLY A 159 0.29 -14.65 12.25
C GLY A 159 0.12 -15.33 13.60
N MET A 160 1.08 -15.16 14.52
CA MET A 160 1.03 -15.74 15.86
C MET A 160 -0.18 -15.24 16.67
N CYS A 161 -0.53 -13.94 16.56
CA CYS A 161 -1.77 -13.43 17.16
C CYS A 161 -3.00 -14.17 16.62
N ILE A 162 -3.13 -14.33 15.30
CA ILE A 162 -4.30 -15.00 14.67
C ILE A 162 -4.35 -16.49 15.01
N ASP A 163 -3.21 -17.17 14.99
CA ASP A 163 -3.10 -18.60 15.28
C ASP A 163 -3.42 -18.91 16.75
N GLY A 164 -3.09 -17.98 17.66
CA GLY A 164 -3.46 -18.04 19.07
C GLY A 164 -4.98 -18.15 19.32
N PHE A 165 -5.79 -17.68 18.37
CA PHE A 165 -7.25 -17.84 18.40
C PHE A 165 -7.73 -19.09 17.64
N SER A 166 -7.03 -19.48 16.58
CA SER A 166 -7.42 -20.60 15.71
C SER A 166 -7.31 -21.97 16.39
N GLY A 167 -6.43 -22.11 17.39
CA GLY A 167 -6.39 -23.28 18.28
C GLY A 167 -7.50 -23.35 19.33
N ARG A 168 -8.33 -22.29 19.44
CA ARG A 168 -9.47 -22.17 20.36
C ARG A 168 -10.77 -21.94 19.61
N LEU A 169 -10.96 -22.62 18.48
CA LEU A 169 -12.30 -22.75 17.89
C LEU A 169 -13.26 -23.25 18.98
N LEU A 170 -14.07 -22.32 19.44
CA LEU A 170 -15.38 -22.45 20.03
C LEU A 170 -16.05 -23.77 19.56
N GLY A 171 -15.91 -24.84 20.37
CA GLY A 171 -16.67 -26.09 20.24
C GLY A 171 -16.36 -27.00 19.05
N ALA A 172 -15.30 -27.81 19.12
CA ALA A 172 -15.20 -29.17 18.55
C ALA A 172 -13.84 -29.76 18.98
N ARG A 173 -13.68 -30.93 19.61
CA ARG A 173 -14.52 -32.09 19.86
C ARG A 173 -14.10 -32.71 21.21
N ARG A 174 -15.07 -33.11 22.04
CA ARG A 174 -14.89 -34.34 22.82
C ARG A 174 -14.93 -35.49 21.81
N LYS A 175 -13.89 -36.30 21.74
CA LYS A 175 -13.97 -37.64 21.13
C LYS A 175 -14.59 -38.61 22.15
N PRO A 176 -15.27 -39.68 21.68
CA PRO A 176 -15.99 -40.62 22.54
C PRO A 176 -15.07 -41.32 23.54
#